data_AF-A0A656HHH6-F1
#
_entry.id   AF-A0A656HHH6-F1
#
_cell.length_a   1.000
_cell.length_b   1.000
_cell.length_c   1.000
_cell.angle_alpha   90.00
_cell.angle_beta   90.00
_cell.angle_gamma   90.00
#
_symmetry.space_group_name_H-M   'P 1'
#
loop_
_entity.id
_entity.type
_entity.pdbx_description
1 polymer ?
#
loop_
_entity_poly.entity_id
_entity_poly.type
_entity_poly.pdbx_seq_one_letter_code
_entity_poly.pdbx_strand_id
1 'polypeptide(L)'
;MPASNSFWNRLFAWLFGRNTSNAPGSSMTAPPPVPSMPVSSGSATNVPSSPVVSPLPVATEPAPPEPASPPVAPLGDGPELPPPETPVSSTLPEEGVQLGFIRLWNNHPAIAEGDVFPCKDAEGTPNFGNQCGIMMGTCLLRSGLLAGYDKSVCWYAGHKGHTLRAREVAEWMRRHPDRFGLVEVRSNVTWGAFKGRTGLVCFHNFWGEGNQGDHIDLWDGTGIVRRMVDPSLEGPGMAHGSLDYFERSEEVWFWPIH
;
A
#
# COMPACT_ATOMS: atom_id res chain seq x y z
N MET A 1 -16.85 -13.81 -16.29
CA MET A 1 -16.10 -13.61 -15.03
C MET A 1 -14.85 -14.47 -15.06
N PRO A 2 -13.66 -13.90 -14.89
CA PRO A 2 -12.56 -14.60 -14.27
C PRO A 2 -12.27 -13.99 -12.89
N ALA A 3 -12.25 -14.86 -11.89
CA ALA A 3 -11.83 -14.56 -10.54
C ALA A 3 -10.30 -14.63 -10.46
N SER A 4 -9.67 -13.62 -9.87
CA SER A 4 -8.30 -13.75 -9.36
C SER A 4 -8.05 -12.78 -8.21
N ASN A 5 -8.62 -13.08 -7.03
CA ASN A 5 -8.18 -12.56 -5.75
C ASN A 5 -7.93 -13.77 -4.83
N SER A 6 -6.75 -14.38 -4.89
CA SER A 6 -6.49 -15.63 -4.15
C SER A 6 -5.13 -15.75 -3.45
N PHE A 7 -4.36 -14.66 -3.31
CA PHE A 7 -3.14 -14.70 -2.50
C PHE A 7 -3.39 -14.17 -1.07
N TRP A 8 -3.90 -12.94 -0.96
CA TRP A 8 -4.09 -12.29 0.35
C TRP A 8 -5.22 -12.89 1.19
N ASN A 9 -6.34 -13.31 0.58
CA ASN A 9 -7.44 -13.95 1.31
C ASN A 9 -7.04 -15.29 1.98
N ARG A 10 -6.00 -15.97 1.48
CA ARG A 10 -5.48 -17.21 2.08
C ARG A 10 -4.47 -16.94 3.21
N LEU A 11 -3.73 -15.83 3.14
CA LEU A 11 -2.75 -15.47 4.16
C LEU A 11 -3.42 -14.95 5.45
N PHE A 12 -4.55 -14.25 5.33
CA PHE A 12 -5.28 -13.72 6.50
C PHE A 12 -6.12 -14.77 7.24
N ALA A 13 -6.60 -15.82 6.57
CA ALA A 13 -7.37 -16.89 7.21
C ALA A 13 -6.51 -17.78 8.14
N TRP A 14 -5.17 -17.75 7.99
CA TRP A 14 -4.25 -18.57 8.79
C TRP A 14 -3.78 -17.87 10.07
N LEU A 15 -3.75 -16.53 10.10
CA LEU A 15 -3.20 -15.77 11.23
C LEU A 15 -4.17 -15.55 12.40
N PHE A 16 -5.47 -15.85 12.26
CA PHE A 16 -6.47 -15.58 13.30
C PHE A 16 -7.42 -16.76 13.64
N GLY A 17 -7.01 -17.99 13.37
CA GLY A 17 -7.87 -19.17 13.56
C GLY A 17 -7.67 -19.92 14.89
N ARG A 18 -8.46 -19.59 15.93
CA ARG A 18 -8.99 -20.43 17.04
C ARG A 18 -9.59 -19.51 18.10
N ASN A 19 -10.70 -19.77 18.81
CA ASN A 19 -11.56 -20.93 19.06
C ASN A 19 -12.80 -20.36 19.81
N THR A 20 -14.03 -20.85 19.59
CA THR A 20 -14.93 -21.34 20.66
C THR A 20 -16.29 -21.79 20.14
N SER A 21 -16.71 -22.86 20.77
CA SER A 21 -17.90 -23.70 20.70
C SER A 21 -19.24 -23.07 21.14
N ASN A 22 -20.30 -23.75 20.67
CA ASN A 22 -21.62 -24.03 21.28
C ASN A 22 -22.88 -23.24 20.85
N ALA A 23 -23.83 -24.07 20.39
CA ALA A 23 -25.25 -24.00 20.02
C ALA A 23 -26.18 -23.27 21.04
N PRO A 24 -27.50 -23.03 20.82
CA PRO A 24 -28.41 -23.86 19.98
C PRO A 24 -29.54 -23.20 19.16
N GLY A 25 -29.98 -23.97 18.15
CA GLY A 25 -31.39 -24.31 17.91
C GLY A 25 -32.33 -23.18 17.47
N SER A 26 -32.59 -23.09 16.16
CA SER A 26 -33.91 -22.70 15.66
C SER A 26 -34.16 -23.30 14.27
N SER A 27 -35.29 -23.99 14.21
CA SER A 27 -35.88 -24.70 13.08
C SER A 27 -36.18 -23.75 11.92
N MET A 28 -35.65 -24.05 10.74
CA MET A 28 -36.23 -23.58 9.48
C MET A 28 -36.34 -24.74 8.49
N THR A 29 -37.56 -24.93 8.04
CA THR A 29 -38.04 -25.93 7.09
C THR A 29 -37.35 -25.79 5.74
N ALA A 30 -36.81 -26.90 5.24
CA ALA A 30 -36.19 -26.99 3.92
C ALA A 30 -37.25 -26.95 2.80
N PRO A 31 -36.97 -26.28 1.66
CA PRO A 31 -37.79 -26.38 0.46
C PRO A 31 -37.58 -27.72 -0.28
N PRO A 32 -38.56 -28.17 -1.09
CA PRO A 32 -38.52 -29.47 -1.74
C PRO A 32 -37.43 -29.57 -2.84
N PRO A 33 -36.95 -30.79 -3.15
CA PRO A 33 -35.87 -31.00 -4.11
C PRO A 33 -36.34 -30.73 -5.56
N VAL A 34 -35.48 -30.04 -6.31
CA VAL A 34 -35.61 -29.81 -7.75
C VAL A 34 -35.13 -31.06 -8.51
N PRO A 35 -35.84 -31.52 -9.58
CA PRO A 35 -35.44 -32.69 -10.34
C PRO A 35 -34.13 -32.46 -11.13
N SER A 36 -33.19 -33.38 -10.96
CA SER A 36 -31.89 -33.42 -11.62
C SER A 36 -32.03 -33.73 -13.11
N MET A 37 -31.49 -32.86 -13.98
CA MET A 37 -31.27 -33.17 -15.39
C MET A 37 -30.01 -34.03 -15.57
N PRO A 38 -29.97 -34.94 -16.56
CA PRO A 38 -28.80 -35.76 -16.85
C PRO A 38 -27.69 -34.92 -17.50
N VAL A 39 -26.51 -34.89 -16.86
CA VAL A 39 -25.28 -34.32 -17.46
C VAL A 39 -24.67 -35.38 -18.38
N SER A 40 -24.56 -35.03 -19.65
CA SER A 40 -23.91 -35.84 -20.69
C SER A 40 -22.39 -35.89 -20.44
N SER A 41 -21.86 -37.10 -20.35
CA SER A 41 -20.44 -37.42 -20.20
C SER A 41 -19.68 -37.18 -21.51
N GLY A 42 -19.03 -36.02 -21.60
CA GLY A 42 -18.05 -35.72 -22.64
C GLY A 42 -16.69 -36.35 -22.33
N SER A 43 -16.18 -37.11 -23.29
CA SER A 43 -14.96 -37.91 -23.23
C SER A 43 -13.69 -37.10 -22.98
N ALA A 44 -12.90 -37.53 -21.99
CA ALA A 44 -11.54 -37.04 -21.76
C ALA A 44 -10.59 -37.62 -22.82
N THR A 45 -10.01 -36.75 -23.65
CA THR A 45 -8.89 -37.08 -24.53
C THR A 45 -7.60 -37.16 -23.71
N ASN A 46 -6.96 -38.33 -23.76
CA ASN A 46 -5.61 -38.59 -23.23
C ASN A 46 -4.58 -37.62 -23.80
N VAL A 47 -3.89 -36.88 -22.93
CA VAL A 47 -2.67 -36.15 -23.25
C VAL A 47 -1.48 -37.01 -22.80
N PRO A 48 -0.52 -37.33 -23.69
CA PRO A 48 0.66 -38.11 -23.31
C PRO A 48 1.62 -37.29 -22.44
N SER A 49 1.99 -37.86 -21.30
CA SER A 49 2.99 -37.34 -20.36
C SER A 49 4.36 -37.22 -21.04
N SER A 50 4.93 -36.01 -21.00
CA SER A 50 6.32 -35.76 -21.42
C SER A 50 7.32 -36.44 -20.46
N PRO A 51 8.47 -36.91 -20.96
CA PRO A 51 9.48 -37.54 -20.12
C PRO A 51 10.14 -36.53 -19.18
N VAL A 52 10.24 -36.92 -17.92
CA VAL A 52 11.02 -36.24 -16.87
C VAL A 52 12.50 -36.36 -17.24
N VAL A 53 13.11 -35.24 -17.62
CA VAL A 53 14.56 -35.14 -17.80
C VAL A 53 15.18 -34.85 -16.44
N SER A 54 15.96 -35.79 -15.93
CA SER A 54 16.77 -35.63 -14.72
C SER A 54 17.81 -34.52 -14.92
N PRO A 55 17.96 -33.57 -13.98
CA PRO A 55 19.02 -32.59 -14.06
C PRO A 55 20.39 -33.25 -13.84
N LEU A 56 21.35 -32.89 -14.70
CA LEU A 56 22.77 -33.23 -14.56
C LEU A 56 23.35 -32.56 -13.30
N PRO A 57 24.30 -33.20 -12.60
CA PRO A 57 24.97 -32.60 -11.46
C PRO A 57 25.80 -31.39 -11.91
N VAL A 58 25.49 -30.23 -11.34
CA VAL A 58 26.29 -29.01 -11.47
C VAL A 58 27.62 -29.24 -10.75
N ALA A 59 28.72 -29.11 -11.49
CA ALA A 59 30.06 -29.14 -10.93
C ALA A 59 30.27 -27.89 -10.07
N THR A 60 30.55 -28.11 -8.78
CA THR A 60 30.91 -27.04 -7.84
C THR A 60 32.32 -26.55 -8.17
N GLU A 61 32.41 -25.35 -8.73
CA GLU A 61 33.66 -24.64 -8.91
C GLU A 61 34.21 -24.21 -7.52
N PRO A 62 35.48 -24.47 -7.19
CA PRO A 62 36.04 -24.06 -5.90
C PRO A 62 36.14 -22.54 -5.80
N ALA A 63 35.78 -22.02 -4.63
CA ALA A 63 35.83 -20.59 -4.33
C ALA A 63 37.26 -20.02 -4.53
N PRO A 64 37.39 -18.79 -5.05
CA PRO A 64 38.67 -18.12 -5.16
C PRO A 64 39.28 -17.86 -3.78
N PRO A 65 40.62 -17.90 -3.64
CA PRO A 65 41.29 -17.65 -2.37
C PRO A 65 41.07 -16.20 -1.90
N GLU A 66 40.86 -16.03 -0.60
CA GLU A 66 40.75 -14.71 0.03
C GLU A 66 42.00 -13.86 -0.21
N PRO A 67 41.84 -12.56 -0.53
CA PRO A 67 42.97 -11.65 -0.65
C PRO A 67 43.65 -11.46 0.71
N ALA A 68 44.97 -11.57 0.73
CA ALA A 68 45.79 -11.38 1.92
C ALA A 68 45.60 -9.98 2.52
N SER A 69 45.40 -9.93 3.83
CA SER A 69 45.31 -8.68 4.59
C SER A 69 46.56 -7.83 4.42
N PRO A 70 46.43 -6.51 4.21
CA PRO A 70 47.58 -5.62 4.08
C PRO A 70 48.34 -5.49 5.41
N PRO A 71 49.65 -5.18 5.36
CA PRO A 71 50.47 -5.01 6.55
C PRO A 71 50.00 -3.81 7.38
N VAL A 72 49.88 -4.03 8.68
CA VAL A 72 49.59 -2.99 9.68
C VAL A 72 50.79 -2.04 9.75
N ALA A 73 50.57 -0.79 9.36
CA ALA A 73 51.55 0.28 9.50
C ALA A 73 51.72 0.69 10.98
N PRO A 74 52.92 1.12 11.40
CA PRO A 74 53.16 1.57 12.77
C PRO A 74 52.43 2.89 13.06
N LEU A 75 51.82 2.95 14.25
CA LEU A 75 51.18 4.15 14.81
C LEU A 75 52.22 5.26 14.96
N GLY A 76 52.13 6.27 14.10
CA GLY A 76 52.81 7.56 14.27
C GLY A 76 51.93 8.52 15.07
N ASP A 77 52.57 9.29 15.94
CA ASP A 77 51.96 10.35 16.73
C ASP A 77 51.53 11.55 15.86
N GLY A 78 50.25 11.94 16.00
CA GLY A 78 49.67 13.23 15.57
C GLY A 78 48.90 13.21 14.24
N PRO A 79 47.77 13.93 14.08
CA PRO A 79 47.50 15.25 14.67
C PRO A 79 46.18 15.35 15.46
N GLU A 80 46.04 16.50 16.12
CA GLU A 80 44.89 16.97 16.89
C GLU A 80 43.55 16.72 16.17
N LEU A 81 42.60 16.13 16.92
CA LEU A 81 41.25 15.84 16.45
C LEU A 81 40.58 17.14 15.97
N PRO A 82 40.04 17.19 14.73
CA PRO A 82 39.12 18.25 14.37
C PRO A 82 37.88 18.19 15.28
N PRO A 83 37.26 19.35 15.58
CA PRO A 83 36.08 19.40 16.44
C PRO A 83 34.95 18.51 15.90
N PRO A 84 34.06 18.01 16.77
CA PRO A 84 33.00 17.09 16.39
C PRO A 84 32.18 17.69 15.25
N GLU A 85 32.15 16.98 14.12
CA GLU A 85 31.32 17.31 12.98
C GLU A 85 29.87 17.47 13.46
N THR A 86 29.31 18.63 13.16
CA THR A 86 27.89 18.92 13.32
C THR A 86 27.06 17.81 12.66
N PRO A 87 25.95 17.35 13.28
CA PRO A 87 25.10 16.35 12.67
C PRO A 87 24.69 16.82 11.27
N VAL A 88 24.91 15.96 10.28
CA VAL A 88 24.52 16.17 8.89
C VAL A 88 23.03 16.49 8.89
N SER A 89 22.72 17.76 8.62
CA SER A 89 21.37 18.27 8.48
C SER A 89 20.70 17.53 7.31
N SER A 90 19.89 16.52 7.63
CA SER A 90 19.03 15.84 6.67
C SER A 90 17.80 16.69 6.33
N THR A 91 18.00 17.97 6.03
CA THR A 91 16.93 18.86 5.62
C THR A 91 16.63 18.56 4.16
N LEU A 92 15.64 17.69 3.96
CA LEU A 92 14.84 17.71 2.75
C LEU A 92 14.37 19.17 2.52
N PRO A 93 14.40 19.68 1.27
CA PRO A 93 14.21 21.10 0.99
C PRO A 93 12.82 21.57 1.45
N GLU A 94 12.77 22.69 2.17
CA GLU A 94 11.51 23.38 2.46
C GLU A 94 10.93 23.92 1.15
N GLU A 95 9.75 23.44 0.76
CA GLU A 95 8.68 24.32 0.30
C GLU A 95 7.30 23.62 0.39
N GLY A 96 6.38 24.30 1.09
CA GLY A 96 5.05 23.83 1.50
C GLY A 96 4.92 23.84 3.02
N VAL A 97 3.74 24.23 3.57
CA VAL A 97 3.39 24.17 5.01
C VAL A 97 4.03 22.93 5.64
N GLN A 98 4.57 22.98 6.87
CA GLN A 98 5.11 21.83 7.63
C GLN A 98 4.09 20.67 7.74
N LEU A 99 3.85 20.00 6.62
CA LEU A 99 2.96 18.87 6.43
C LEU A 99 3.56 17.68 7.16
N GLY A 100 4.90 17.61 7.18
CA GLY A 100 5.72 16.63 7.86
C GLY A 100 5.28 15.23 7.49
N PHE A 101 5.92 14.61 6.49
CA PHE A 101 5.42 13.35 5.93
C PHE A 101 5.17 12.27 7.00
N ILE A 102 6.03 12.18 8.03
CA ILE A 102 5.87 11.26 9.17
C ILE A 102 4.55 11.50 9.92
N ARG A 103 4.12 12.75 10.09
CA ARG A 103 2.84 13.08 10.74
C ARG A 103 1.67 12.54 9.93
N LEU A 104 1.66 12.77 8.62
CA LEU A 104 0.63 12.23 7.73
C LEU A 104 0.62 10.70 7.76
N TRP A 105 1.80 10.10 7.65
CA TRP A 105 1.98 8.65 7.70
C TRP A 105 1.38 8.05 8.97
N ASN A 106 1.74 8.60 10.13
CA ASN A 106 1.24 8.14 11.44
C ASN A 106 -0.24 8.45 11.68
N ASN A 107 -0.84 9.36 10.91
CA ASN A 107 -2.27 9.67 10.99
C ASN A 107 -3.12 8.84 10.02
N HIS A 108 -2.50 8.14 9.07
CA HIS A 108 -3.21 7.30 8.12
C HIS A 108 -3.82 6.07 8.81
N PRO A 109 -5.13 5.76 8.69
CA PRO A 109 -5.77 4.68 9.45
C PRO A 109 -5.10 3.29 9.30
N ALA A 110 -4.71 2.94 8.08
CA ALA A 110 -4.00 1.68 7.82
C ALA A 110 -2.65 1.58 8.55
N ILE A 111 -2.03 2.71 8.90
CA ILE A 111 -0.75 2.76 9.63
C ILE A 111 -0.99 2.89 11.13
N ALA A 112 -1.83 3.84 11.55
CA ALA A 112 -2.07 4.16 12.94
C ALA A 112 -2.75 3.02 13.70
N GLU A 113 -3.70 2.36 13.04
CA GLU A 113 -4.60 1.38 13.66
C GLU A 113 -4.58 0.02 12.95
N GLY A 114 -3.93 -0.09 11.78
CA GLY A 114 -4.13 -1.23 10.89
C GLY A 114 -5.55 -1.30 10.31
N ASP A 115 -6.34 -0.23 10.42
CA ASP A 115 -7.73 -0.21 9.97
C ASP A 115 -7.84 0.24 8.53
N VAL A 116 -8.14 -0.73 7.66
CA VAL A 116 -8.30 -0.51 6.21
C VAL A 116 -9.77 -0.29 5.79
N PHE A 117 -10.70 -0.35 6.75
CA PHE A 117 -12.13 -0.07 6.56
C PHE A 117 -12.68 0.81 7.69
N PRO A 118 -12.17 2.04 7.87
CA PRO A 118 -12.59 2.91 8.98
C PRO A 118 -14.07 3.29 8.94
N CYS A 119 -14.73 3.25 7.78
CA CYS A 119 -16.17 3.44 7.67
C CYS A 119 -16.90 2.09 7.66
N LYS A 120 -17.35 1.68 8.83
CA LYS A 120 -18.07 0.42 9.09
C LYS A 120 -19.29 0.65 9.98
N ASP A 121 -20.23 -0.28 9.97
CA ASP A 121 -21.39 -0.29 10.88
C ASP A 121 -20.99 -0.75 12.30
N ALA A 122 -21.97 -0.84 13.20
CA ALA A 122 -21.74 -1.23 14.60
C ALA A 122 -21.23 -2.67 14.73
N GLU A 123 -21.55 -3.52 13.76
CA GLU A 123 -21.15 -4.91 13.65
C GLU A 123 -19.76 -5.07 13.00
N GLY A 124 -19.17 -3.98 12.51
CA GLY A 124 -17.86 -3.95 11.86
C GLY A 124 -17.88 -4.23 10.37
N THR A 125 -19.07 -4.30 9.74
CA THR A 125 -19.22 -4.47 8.30
C THR A 125 -18.88 -3.17 7.56
N PRO A 126 -18.00 -3.18 6.56
CA PRO A 126 -17.69 -1.98 5.78
C PRO A 126 -18.94 -1.40 5.09
N ASN A 127 -19.21 -0.11 5.31
CA ASN A 127 -20.31 0.59 4.62
C ASN A 127 -20.01 0.84 3.13
N PHE A 128 -18.73 0.81 2.76
CA PHE A 128 -18.24 1.00 1.40
C PHE A 128 -17.18 -0.04 1.08
N GLY A 129 -17.24 -0.62 -0.12
CA GLY A 129 -16.26 -1.62 -0.57
C GLY A 129 -14.87 -1.05 -0.86
N ASN A 130 -14.77 0.22 -1.25
CA ASN A 130 -13.51 0.92 -1.46
C ASN A 130 -13.45 2.16 -0.57
N GLN A 131 -12.38 2.27 0.21
CA GLN A 131 -12.27 3.30 1.25
C GLN A 131 -10.98 4.11 1.17
N CYS A 132 -10.26 4.12 0.03
CA CYS A 132 -9.05 4.93 -0.14
C CYS A 132 -9.33 6.43 0.08
N GLY A 133 -10.44 6.94 -0.46
CA GLY A 133 -10.91 8.30 -0.18
C GLY A 133 -11.18 8.51 1.30
N ILE A 134 -11.79 7.55 1.99
CA ILE A 134 -12.14 7.67 3.42
C ILE A 134 -10.88 7.65 4.28
N MET A 135 -9.95 6.73 4.02
CA MET A 135 -8.68 6.65 4.73
C MET A 135 -7.89 7.95 4.58
N MET A 136 -7.83 8.50 3.37
CA MET A 136 -7.16 9.77 3.12
C MET A 136 -7.89 10.94 3.78
N GLY A 137 -9.21 11.01 3.69
CA GLY A 137 -9.99 12.05 4.38
C GLY A 137 -9.76 12.03 5.90
N THR A 138 -9.78 10.84 6.51
CA THR A 138 -9.48 10.66 7.95
C THR A 138 -8.03 11.07 8.27
N CYS A 139 -7.06 10.69 7.43
CA CYS A 139 -5.66 11.12 7.56
C CYS A 139 -5.52 12.65 7.53
N LEU A 140 -6.17 13.31 6.57
CA LEU A 140 -6.16 14.77 6.42
C LEU A 140 -6.87 15.45 7.59
N LEU A 141 -7.99 14.90 8.08
CA LEU A 141 -8.70 15.42 9.25
C LEU A 141 -7.81 15.38 10.50
N ARG A 142 -7.19 14.22 10.78
CA ARG A 142 -6.27 14.02 11.91
C ARG A 142 -5.04 14.93 11.82
N SER A 143 -4.64 15.28 10.60
CA SER A 143 -3.53 16.19 10.33
C SER A 143 -3.91 17.67 10.35
N GLY A 144 -5.20 17.99 10.56
CA GLY A 144 -5.69 19.37 10.56
C GLY A 144 -5.74 20.01 9.16
N LEU A 145 -5.71 19.20 8.10
CA LEU A 145 -5.62 19.64 6.71
C LEU A 145 -6.94 19.59 5.98
N LEU A 146 -7.98 18.93 6.51
CA LEU A 146 -9.29 18.77 5.85
C LEU A 146 -10.23 19.98 6.01
N ALA A 147 -9.83 21.04 6.71
CA ALA A 147 -10.68 22.19 6.96
C ALA A 147 -11.17 22.84 5.64
N GLY A 148 -12.49 23.02 5.50
CA GLY A 148 -13.08 23.58 4.28
C GLY A 148 -13.23 22.60 3.10
N TYR A 149 -13.13 21.29 3.35
CA TYR A 149 -13.48 20.30 2.33
C TYR A 149 -14.94 20.45 1.88
N ASP A 150 -15.16 20.58 0.57
CA ASP A 150 -16.42 21.02 -0.05
C ASP A 150 -17.05 19.97 -0.99
N LYS A 151 -16.57 18.71 -0.94
CA LYS A 151 -17.01 17.62 -1.82
C LYS A 151 -17.74 16.51 -1.05
N SER A 152 -17.93 15.35 -1.69
CA SER A 152 -18.75 14.26 -1.16
C SER A 152 -18.15 13.66 0.11
N VAL A 153 -18.97 13.61 1.16
CA VAL A 153 -18.66 12.95 2.43
C VAL A 153 -19.68 11.86 2.73
N CYS A 154 -19.33 10.89 3.55
CA CYS A 154 -20.26 9.85 3.96
C CYS A 154 -21.40 10.44 4.81
N TRP A 155 -22.57 9.80 4.75
CA TRP A 155 -23.81 10.28 5.36
C TRP A 155 -24.11 9.65 6.73
N TYR A 156 -23.25 8.77 7.23
CA TYR A 156 -23.46 8.11 8.52
C TYR A 156 -23.20 9.07 9.68
N ALA A 157 -24.08 9.05 10.68
CA ALA A 157 -23.96 9.91 11.85
C ALA A 157 -22.65 9.64 12.62
N GLY A 158 -21.96 10.71 13.02
CA GLY A 158 -20.69 10.61 13.77
C GLY A 158 -19.45 10.39 12.91
N HIS A 159 -19.59 10.09 11.63
CA HIS A 159 -18.46 9.83 10.73
C HIS A 159 -17.88 11.15 10.19
N LYS A 160 -16.88 11.70 10.88
CA LYS A 160 -16.19 12.93 10.48
C LYS A 160 -14.97 12.61 9.62
N GLY A 161 -14.77 13.40 8.57
CA GLY A 161 -13.59 13.27 7.69
C GLY A 161 -13.66 12.12 6.70
N HIS A 162 -14.76 11.39 6.65
CA HIS A 162 -14.97 10.31 5.68
C HIS A 162 -15.32 10.88 4.30
N THR A 163 -14.30 11.33 3.56
CA THR A 163 -14.44 11.74 2.16
C THR A 163 -14.63 10.52 1.26
N LEU A 164 -15.49 10.59 0.25
CA LEU A 164 -15.88 9.39 -0.49
C LEU A 164 -15.01 9.08 -1.72
N ARG A 165 -14.73 10.08 -2.56
CA ARG A 165 -14.14 9.85 -3.89
C ARG A 165 -12.68 10.30 -3.92
N ALA A 166 -11.76 9.39 -4.26
CA ALA A 166 -10.32 9.68 -4.32
C ALA A 166 -10.02 10.88 -5.24
N ARG A 167 -10.61 10.94 -6.43
CA ARG A 167 -10.46 12.08 -7.34
C ARG A 167 -10.99 13.39 -6.79
N GLU A 168 -12.13 13.40 -6.12
CA GLU A 168 -12.64 14.65 -5.51
C GLU A 168 -11.70 15.17 -4.42
N VAL A 169 -11.07 14.27 -3.66
CA VAL A 169 -10.03 14.65 -2.69
C VAL A 169 -8.81 15.24 -3.40
N ALA A 170 -8.30 14.56 -4.43
CA ALA A 170 -7.15 15.02 -5.22
C ALA A 170 -7.39 16.39 -5.90
N GLU A 171 -8.55 16.57 -6.51
CA GLU A 171 -8.94 17.85 -7.14
C GLU A 171 -9.12 18.97 -6.12
N TRP A 172 -9.67 18.65 -4.95
CA TRP A 172 -9.74 19.62 -3.85
C TRP A 172 -8.33 20.00 -3.38
N MET A 173 -7.42 19.05 -3.18
CA MET A 173 -6.03 19.34 -2.82
C MET A 173 -5.33 20.22 -3.86
N ARG A 174 -5.52 19.91 -5.15
CA ARG A 174 -4.96 20.70 -6.26
C ARG A 174 -5.42 22.17 -6.27
N ARG A 175 -6.63 22.46 -5.78
CA ARG A 175 -7.16 23.84 -5.64
C ARG A 175 -6.61 24.60 -4.43
N HIS A 176 -5.90 23.94 -3.51
CA HIS A 176 -5.35 24.54 -2.29
C HIS A 176 -3.83 24.39 -2.22
N PRO A 177 -3.08 24.95 -3.19
CA PRO A 177 -1.62 24.82 -3.24
C PRO A 177 -0.91 25.49 -2.06
N ASP A 178 -1.55 26.47 -1.42
CA ASP A 178 -1.11 27.07 -0.14
C ASP A 178 -1.00 26.04 0.99
N ARG A 179 -1.79 24.97 0.90
CA ARG A 179 -1.85 23.90 1.92
C ARG A 179 -1.10 22.65 1.53
N PHE A 180 -1.19 22.24 0.27
CA PHE A 180 -0.66 20.96 -0.22
C PHE A 180 0.59 21.08 -1.10
N GLY A 181 0.97 22.32 -1.46
CA GLY A 181 2.00 22.55 -2.47
C GLY A 181 1.49 22.31 -3.89
N LEU A 182 2.41 22.42 -4.85
CA LEU A 182 2.11 22.18 -6.26
C LEU A 182 2.04 20.69 -6.57
N VAL A 183 1.08 20.31 -7.41
CA VAL A 183 0.95 18.94 -7.91
C VAL A 183 1.88 18.71 -9.10
N GLU A 184 2.63 17.62 -9.05
CA GLU A 184 3.31 17.04 -10.21
C GLU A 184 2.37 16.03 -10.88
N VAL A 185 2.14 16.18 -12.18
CA VAL A 185 1.27 15.29 -12.96
C VAL A 185 2.10 14.56 -14.00
N ARG A 186 2.01 13.23 -14.03
CA ARG A 186 2.73 12.39 -14.99
C ARG A 186 1.88 11.23 -15.49
N SER A 187 2.15 10.79 -16.70
CA SER A 187 1.53 9.61 -17.33
C SER A 187 2.60 8.64 -17.78
N ASN A 188 2.26 7.36 -17.94
CA ASN A 188 3.17 6.31 -18.41
C ASN A 188 4.45 6.21 -17.57
N VAL A 189 4.31 6.23 -16.25
CA VAL A 189 5.42 6.20 -15.28
C VAL A 189 5.42 4.91 -14.49
N THR A 190 6.60 4.49 -14.05
CA THR A 190 6.76 3.47 -13.01
C THR A 190 6.96 4.16 -11.66
N TRP A 191 6.83 3.40 -10.56
CA TRP A 191 7.13 3.90 -9.22
C TRP A 191 8.58 4.41 -9.09
N GLY A 192 9.49 3.95 -9.96
CA GLY A 192 10.89 4.39 -10.00
C GLY A 192 11.05 5.90 -10.23
N ALA A 193 10.10 6.54 -10.92
CA ALA A 193 10.09 7.98 -11.15
C ALA A 193 9.90 8.82 -9.87
N PHE A 194 9.45 8.19 -8.78
CA PHE A 194 9.17 8.81 -7.48
C PHE A 194 10.04 8.22 -6.35
N LYS A 195 11.03 7.40 -6.69
CA LYS A 195 11.97 6.83 -5.72
C LYS A 195 12.76 7.94 -4.99
N GLY A 196 12.99 7.74 -3.70
CA GLY A 196 13.70 8.70 -2.85
C GLY A 196 12.87 9.91 -2.43
N ARG A 197 11.58 9.97 -2.81
CA ARG A 197 10.67 11.08 -2.50
C ARG A 197 9.51 10.57 -1.65
N THR A 198 9.04 11.41 -0.74
CA THR A 198 7.86 11.16 0.08
C THR A 198 6.74 12.12 -0.34
N GLY A 199 5.48 11.71 -0.18
CA GLY A 199 4.38 12.59 -0.55
C GLY A 199 3.00 11.97 -0.56
N LEU A 200 2.01 12.77 -0.96
CA LEU A 200 0.67 12.27 -1.32
C LEU A 200 0.68 11.85 -2.78
N VAL A 201 0.01 10.76 -3.09
CA VAL A 201 -0.09 10.24 -4.47
C VAL A 201 -1.54 9.90 -4.81
N CYS A 202 -1.99 10.26 -6.01
CA CYS A 202 -3.27 9.84 -6.56
C CYS A 202 -3.06 9.19 -7.92
N PHE A 203 -3.72 8.06 -8.11
CA PHE A 203 -3.68 7.21 -9.28
C PHE A 203 -5.01 7.29 -9.99
N HIS A 204 -4.96 7.55 -11.28
CA HIS A 204 -6.14 7.82 -12.05
C HIS A 204 -6.42 6.76 -13.09
N ASN A 205 -7.70 6.38 -13.14
CA ASN A 205 -8.27 5.57 -14.20
C ASN A 205 -7.54 4.23 -14.46
N PHE A 206 -7.32 3.41 -13.42
CA PHE A 206 -6.46 2.21 -13.53
C PHE A 206 -7.14 0.88 -13.20
N TRP A 207 -8.39 0.92 -12.75
CA TRP A 207 -9.15 -0.25 -12.37
C TRP A 207 -10.67 -0.04 -12.51
N GLY A 208 -11.44 -1.11 -12.32
CA GLY A 208 -12.89 -1.09 -12.44
C GLY A 208 -13.36 -1.14 -13.89
N GLU A 209 -14.68 -1.12 -14.08
CA GLU A 209 -15.29 -1.11 -15.41
C GLU A 209 -14.89 0.16 -16.17
N GLY A 210 -14.39 -0.02 -17.40
CA GLY A 210 -13.94 1.08 -18.23
C GLY A 210 -12.77 1.89 -17.67
N ASN A 211 -11.97 1.31 -16.75
CA ASN A 211 -10.84 2.00 -16.10
C ASN A 211 -11.24 3.32 -15.43
N GLN A 212 -12.39 3.37 -14.75
CA GLN A 212 -12.84 4.62 -14.10
C GLN A 212 -12.45 4.71 -12.61
N GLY A 213 -11.77 3.68 -12.09
CA GLY A 213 -11.36 3.59 -10.70
C GLY A 213 -10.08 4.39 -10.42
N ASP A 214 -10.15 5.19 -9.35
CA ASP A 214 -9.05 5.98 -8.81
C ASP A 214 -8.52 5.38 -7.49
N HIS A 215 -7.33 5.79 -7.06
CA HIS A 215 -6.77 5.52 -5.73
C HIS A 215 -6.02 6.74 -5.21
N ILE A 216 -6.06 7.01 -3.91
CA ILE A 216 -5.30 8.07 -3.27
C ILE A 216 -4.63 7.52 -2.02
N ASP A 217 -3.36 7.85 -1.81
CA ASP A 217 -2.53 7.24 -0.76
C ASP A 217 -1.37 8.16 -0.35
N LEU A 218 -0.62 7.71 0.67
CA LEU A 218 0.70 8.22 1.00
C LEU A 218 1.77 7.35 0.36
N TRP A 219 2.80 7.98 -0.18
CA TRP A 219 3.94 7.36 -0.82
C TRP A 219 5.20 7.58 -0.01
N ASP A 220 5.79 6.50 0.50
CA ASP A 220 7.16 6.50 1.01
C ASP A 220 8.11 5.92 -0.05
N GLY A 221 8.64 6.79 -0.90
CA GLY A 221 9.63 6.42 -1.90
C GLY A 221 11.03 6.17 -1.35
N THR A 222 11.27 6.45 -0.07
CA THR A 222 12.54 6.17 0.61
C THR A 222 12.54 4.76 1.22
N GLY A 223 11.36 4.27 1.63
CA GLY A 223 11.18 3.06 2.41
C GLY A 223 11.57 3.20 3.89
N ILE A 224 12.07 4.37 4.31
CA ILE A 224 12.57 4.62 5.66
C ILE A 224 11.40 4.68 6.64
N VAL A 225 10.35 5.42 6.31
CA VAL A 225 9.21 5.66 7.20
C VAL A 225 8.40 4.40 7.37
N ARG A 226 8.18 3.64 6.29
CA ARG A 226 7.51 2.35 6.41
C ARG A 226 8.31 1.35 7.25
N ARG A 227 9.64 1.33 7.12
CA ARG A 227 10.52 0.47 7.93
C ARG A 227 10.51 0.83 9.42
N MET A 228 10.20 2.08 9.78
CA MET A 228 10.00 2.45 11.19
C MET A 228 8.78 1.76 11.81
N VAL A 229 7.75 1.46 11.01
CA VAL A 229 6.53 0.76 11.46
C VAL A 229 6.74 -0.75 11.46
N ASP A 230 7.33 -1.30 10.40
CA ASP A 230 7.67 -2.71 10.29
C ASP A 230 9.09 -2.88 9.73
N PRO A 231 10.07 -3.22 10.58
CA PRO A 231 11.47 -3.39 10.18
C PRO A 231 11.71 -4.47 9.12
N SER A 232 10.76 -5.41 8.92
CA SER A 232 10.86 -6.45 7.91
C SER A 232 10.54 -5.95 6.49
N LEU A 233 9.93 -4.77 6.37
CA LEU A 233 9.60 -4.20 5.08
C LEU A 233 10.83 -3.54 4.42
N GLU A 234 11.02 -3.85 3.14
CA GLU A 234 12.12 -3.33 2.33
C GLU A 234 11.60 -2.44 1.19
N GLY A 235 12.39 -1.42 0.85
CA GLY A 235 12.16 -0.59 -0.34
C GLY A 235 11.00 0.39 -0.22
N PRO A 236 10.66 1.10 -1.32
CA PRO A 236 9.60 2.10 -1.33
C PRO A 236 8.20 1.48 -1.31
N GLY A 237 7.16 2.26 -1.08
CA GLY A 237 5.77 1.78 -1.12
C GLY A 237 4.77 2.70 -0.43
N MET A 238 3.52 2.25 -0.38
CA MET A 238 2.38 3.05 0.07
C MET A 238 1.84 2.61 1.42
N ALA A 239 0.96 3.43 2.02
CA ALA A 239 0.31 3.06 3.27
C ALA A 239 -0.74 1.95 3.08
N HIS A 240 -1.44 1.88 1.93
CA HIS A 240 -2.37 0.79 1.63
C HIS A 240 -2.41 0.33 0.15
N GLY A 241 -1.73 1.02 -0.76
CA GLY A 241 -1.68 0.68 -2.18
C GLY A 241 -0.57 -0.31 -2.57
N SER A 242 -0.54 -0.68 -3.85
CA SER A 242 0.48 -1.57 -4.44
C SER A 242 1.28 -0.87 -5.53
N LEU A 243 2.55 -1.24 -5.69
CA LEU A 243 3.48 -0.59 -6.61
C LEU A 243 3.01 -0.61 -8.07
N ASP A 244 2.27 -1.65 -8.50
CA ASP A 244 1.73 -1.77 -9.86
C ASP A 244 0.72 -0.68 -10.23
N TYR A 245 0.25 0.11 -9.26
CA TYR A 245 -0.71 1.18 -9.51
C TYR A 245 -0.08 2.28 -10.36
N PHE A 246 1.23 2.51 -10.25
CA PHE A 246 1.93 3.52 -11.08
C PHE A 246 1.84 3.16 -12.56
N GLU A 247 2.18 1.93 -12.92
CA GLU A 247 2.23 1.47 -14.31
C GLU A 247 0.84 1.29 -14.94
N ARG A 248 -0.17 1.00 -14.12
CA ARG A 248 -1.54 0.78 -14.58
C ARG A 248 -2.33 2.08 -14.75
N SER A 249 -1.88 3.17 -14.14
CA SER A 249 -2.61 4.44 -14.17
C SER A 249 -2.40 5.19 -15.46
N GLU A 250 -3.48 5.77 -15.97
CA GLU A 250 -3.41 6.73 -17.07
C GLU A 250 -2.67 8.00 -16.64
N GLU A 251 -2.86 8.40 -15.38
CA GLU A 251 -2.24 9.59 -14.81
C GLU A 251 -1.94 9.40 -13.31
N VAL A 252 -0.79 9.92 -12.88
CA VAL A 252 -0.33 9.92 -11.49
C VAL A 252 -0.14 11.37 -11.07
N TRP A 253 -0.86 11.78 -10.02
CA TRP A 253 -0.73 13.07 -9.37
C TRP A 253 0.08 12.91 -8.10
N PHE A 254 1.11 13.71 -7.92
CA PHE A 254 2.03 13.60 -6.80
C PHE A 254 2.26 14.96 -6.15
N TRP A 255 2.08 15.04 -4.83
CA TRP A 255 2.45 16.20 -4.04
C TRP A 255 3.65 15.83 -3.18
N PRO A 256 4.86 16.33 -3.48
CA PRO A 256 6.02 16.07 -2.65
C PRO A 256 5.81 16.65 -1.25
N ILE A 257 6.20 15.88 -0.23
CA ILE A 257 6.20 16.30 1.16
C ILE A 257 7.53 15.92 1.76
N HIS A 258 8.23 16.93 2.27
CA HIS A 258 9.56 16.82 2.85
C HIS A 258 9.50 16.59 4.37
#